data_AF-A0A223CYT3-F1
#
_entry.id   AF-A0A223CYT3-F1
#
_cell.length_a   1.000
_cell.length_b   1.000
_cell.length_c   1.000
_cell.angle_alpha   90.00
_cell.angle_beta   90.00
_cell.angle_gamma   90.00
#
_symmetry.space_group_name_H-M   'P 1'
#
loop_
_entity.id
_entity.type
_entity.pdbx_description
1 polymer ?
#
loop_
_entity_poly.entity_id
_entity_poly.type
_entity_poly.pdbx_seq_one_letter_code
_entity_poly.pdbx_strand_id
1 'polypeptide(L)'
;MNPYDKAHELARALQNSQEFQLLELLKKSVDQDSAVKKLLDDYRRRQWELETRRLMGEEITQEDLGQMARLQEALTSNETARQYLAAEYQFGLMYSDIHKILGDAVRLVIAQPTNV
;
A
#
# COMPACT_ATOMS: atom_id res chain seq x y z
N MET A 1 4.69 21.59 -22.86
CA MET A 1 3.91 21.08 -21.71
C MET A 1 4.73 21.28 -20.45
N ASN A 2 4.10 21.78 -19.39
CA ASN A 2 4.72 21.95 -18.08
C ASN A 2 4.69 20.58 -17.33
N PRO A 3 5.69 20.25 -16.48
CA PRO A 3 5.61 19.16 -15.51
C PRO A 3 4.25 18.97 -14.81
N TYR A 4 3.53 20.05 -14.47
CA TYR A 4 2.18 19.94 -13.87
C TYR A 4 1.16 19.30 -14.82
N ASP A 5 1.18 19.66 -16.11
CA ASP A 5 0.29 19.06 -17.10
C ASP A 5 0.55 17.56 -17.22
N LYS A 6 1.84 17.17 -17.19
CA LYS A 6 2.26 15.76 -17.22
C LYS A 6 1.89 15.00 -15.95
N ALA A 7 1.97 15.64 -14.78
CA ALA A 7 1.48 15.05 -13.54
C ALA A 7 -0.02 14.78 -13.58
N HIS A 8 -0.81 15.70 -14.13
CA HIS A 8 -2.25 15.48 -14.32
C HIS A 8 -2.55 14.38 -15.35
N GLU A 9 -1.78 14.28 -16.44
CA GLU A 9 -1.88 13.16 -17.38
C GLU A 9 -1.56 11.82 -16.72
N LEU A 10 -0.48 11.75 -15.94
CA LEU A 10 -0.10 10.56 -15.19
C LEU A 10 -1.19 10.15 -14.19
N ALA A 11 -1.76 11.12 -13.45
CA ALA A 11 -2.86 10.85 -12.52
C ALA A 11 -4.07 10.24 -13.24
N ARG A 12 -4.45 10.76 -14.42
CA ARG A 12 -5.52 10.18 -15.24
C ARG A 12 -5.15 8.80 -15.77
N ALA A 13 -3.90 8.58 -16.18
CA ALA A 13 -3.45 7.28 -16.66
C ALA A 13 -3.49 6.23 -15.54
N LEU A 14 -3.06 6.58 -14.33
CA LEU A 14 -3.17 5.76 -13.13
C LEU A 14 -4.61 5.36 -12.82
N GLN A 15 -5.53 6.33 -12.84
CA GLN A 15 -6.96 6.07 -12.59
C GLN A 15 -7.59 5.15 -13.65
N ASN A 16 -7.08 5.18 -14.88
CA ASN A 16 -7.55 4.35 -15.97
C ASN A 16 -6.75 3.03 -16.12
N SER A 17 -5.78 2.78 -15.24
CA SER A 17 -4.98 1.55 -15.28
C SER A 17 -5.83 0.36 -14.83
N GLN A 18 -5.51 -0.82 -15.35
CA GLN A 18 -6.21 -2.05 -15.01
C GLN A 18 -6.07 -2.36 -13.51
N GLU A 19 -4.88 -2.10 -12.94
CA GLU A 19 -4.55 -2.30 -11.54
C GLU A 19 -5.42 -1.42 -10.64
N PHE A 20 -5.58 -0.14 -10.99
CA PHE A 20 -6.40 0.78 -10.20
C PHE A 20 -7.89 0.43 -10.29
N GLN A 21 -8.40 0.17 -11.49
CA GLN A 21 -9.81 -0.19 -11.68
C GLN A 21 -10.18 -1.49 -10.96
N LEU A 22 -9.28 -2.50 -10.99
CA LEU A 22 -9.46 -3.74 -10.27
C LEU A 22 -9.45 -3.51 -8.75
N LEU A 23 -8.50 -2.71 -8.26
CA LEU A 23 -8.43 -2.34 -6.84
C LEU A 23 -9.71 -1.62 -6.39
N GLU A 24 -10.20 -0.66 -7.16
CA GLU A 24 -11.44 0.08 -6.86
C GLU A 24 -12.66 -0.84 -6.84
N LEU A 25 -12.76 -1.76 -7.80
CA LEU A 25 -13.83 -2.75 -7.86
C LEU A 25 -13.84 -3.64 -6.60
N LEU A 26 -12.69 -4.21 -6.26
CA LEU A 26 -12.56 -5.09 -5.10
C LEU A 26 -12.74 -4.34 -3.78
N LYS A 27 -12.36 -3.05 -3.73
CA LYS A 27 -12.64 -2.19 -2.58
C LYS A 27 -14.13 -2.09 -2.32
N LYS A 28 -14.95 -1.93 -3.37
CA LYS A 28 -16.41 -1.89 -3.26
C LYS A 28 -16.96 -3.22 -2.75
N SER A 29 -16.42 -4.35 -3.21
CA SER A 29 -16.80 -5.69 -2.71
C SER A 29 -16.48 -5.86 -1.22
N VAL A 30 -15.31 -5.41 -0.77
CA VAL A 30 -14.94 -5.39 0.65
C VAL A 30 -15.89 -4.49 1.45
N ASP A 31 -16.26 -3.32 0.93
CA ASP A 31 -17.15 -2.39 1.64
C ASP A 31 -18.58 -2.93 1.82
N GLN A 32 -19.01 -3.85 0.97
CA GLN A 32 -20.29 -4.54 1.06
C GLN A 32 -20.26 -5.70 2.08
N ASP A 33 -19.10 -6.27 2.36
CA ASP A 33 -18.90 -7.31 3.37
C ASP A 33 -18.44 -6.68 4.70
N SER A 34 -19.39 -6.40 5.58
CA SER A 34 -19.12 -5.75 6.86
C SER A 34 -18.18 -6.55 7.78
N ALA A 35 -18.09 -7.88 7.63
CA ALA A 35 -17.19 -8.70 8.43
C ALA A 35 -15.76 -8.57 7.91
N VAL A 36 -15.57 -8.68 6.59
CA VAL A 36 -14.27 -8.50 5.94
C VAL A 36 -13.74 -7.09 6.16
N LYS A 37 -14.59 -6.07 6.00
CA LYS A 37 -14.21 -4.67 6.23
C LYS A 37 -13.66 -4.45 7.64
N LYS A 38 -14.36 -4.91 8.67
CA LYS A 38 -13.90 -4.80 10.06
C LYS A 38 -12.56 -5.48 10.28
N LEU A 39 -12.41 -6.69 9.74
CA LEU A 39 -11.17 -7.46 9.87
C LEU A 39 -9.98 -6.73 9.19
N LEU A 40 -10.22 -6.16 8.01
CA LEU A 40 -9.22 -5.40 7.26
C LEU A 40 -8.85 -4.10 7.98
N ASP A 41 -9.84 -3.37 8.51
CA ASP A 41 -9.62 -2.13 9.27
C ASP A 41 -8.81 -2.38 10.55
N ASP A 42 -9.12 -3.48 11.26
CA ASP A 42 -8.38 -3.88 12.46
C ASP A 42 -6.95 -4.32 12.12
N TYR A 43 -6.76 -5.06 11.03
CA TYR A 43 -5.43 -5.42 10.53
C TYR A 43 -4.59 -4.17 10.21
N ARG A 44 -5.15 -3.20 9.48
CA ARG A 44 -4.46 -1.93 9.13
C ARG A 44 -4.11 -1.11 10.35
N ARG A 45 -5.02 -0.99 11.32
CA ARG A 45 -4.78 -0.24 12.56
C ARG A 45 -3.61 -0.85 13.33
N ARG A 46 -3.60 -2.17 13.50
CA ARG A 46 -2.52 -2.87 14.21
C ARG A 46 -1.20 -2.82 13.46
N GLN A 47 -1.22 -2.95 12.13
CA GLN A 47 -0.03 -2.78 11.30
C GLN A 47 0.59 -1.39 11.52
N TRP A 48 -0.24 -0.34 11.54
CA TRP A 48 0.21 1.03 11.80
C TRP A 48 0.75 1.22 13.22
N GLU A 49 0.07 0.69 14.23
CA GLU A 49 0.51 0.73 15.62
C GLU A 49 1.88 0.06 15.80
N LEU A 50 2.09 -1.12 15.21
CA LEU A 50 3.37 -1.83 15.26
C LEU A 50 4.47 -1.08 14.53
N GLU A 51 4.18 -0.52 13.36
CA GLU A 51 5.17 0.28 12.63
C GLU A 51 5.55 1.54 13.40
N THR A 52 4.57 2.19 14.03
CA THR A 52 4.80 3.36 14.89
C THR A 52 5.68 3.01 16.09
N ARG A 53 5.36 1.92 16.80
CA ARG A 53 6.16 1.41 17.93
C ARG A 53 7.59 1.09 17.49
N ARG A 54 7.74 0.44 16.34
CA ARG A 54 9.06 0.14 15.74
C ARG A 54 9.87 1.42 15.47
N LEU A 55 9.23 2.46 14.92
CA LEU A 55 9.87 3.76 14.68
C LEU A 55 10.24 4.50 15.98
N MET A 56 9.47 4.30 17.05
CA MET A 56 9.76 4.80 18.39
C MET A 56 10.88 4.03 19.11
N GLY A 57 11.41 2.97 18.48
CA GLY A 57 12.46 2.12 19.04
C GLY A 57 11.96 1.10 20.06
N GLU A 58 10.65 0.84 20.10
CA GLU A 58 10.08 -0.20 20.95
C GLU A 58 10.33 -1.59 20.35
N GLU A 59 10.53 -2.58 21.23
CA GLU A 59 10.61 -3.97 20.81
C GLU A 59 9.23 -4.49 20.39
N ILE A 60 9.18 -5.08 19.20
CA ILE A 60 8.01 -5.81 18.70
C ILE A 60 8.10 -7.24 19.23
N THR A 61 7.10 -7.65 20.01
CA THR A 61 7.11 -8.96 20.66
C THR A 61 6.69 -10.08 19.70
N GLN A 62 7.02 -11.32 20.04
CA GLN A 62 6.52 -12.49 19.31
C GLN A 62 4.98 -12.60 19.40
N GLU A 63 4.38 -12.11 20.49
CA GLU A 63 2.93 -12.05 20.62
C GLU A 63 2.31 -11.08 19.62
N ASP A 64 2.88 -9.87 19.48
CA ASP A 64 2.44 -8.87 18.50
C ASP A 64 2.45 -9.46 17.08
N LEU A 65 3.54 -10.12 16.71
CA LEU A 65 3.68 -10.80 15.42
C LEU A 65 2.67 -11.95 15.24
N GLY A 66 2.45 -12.73 16.30
CA GLY A 66 1.46 -13.81 16.31
C GLY A 66 0.03 -13.31 16.13
N GLN A 67 -0.33 -12.17 16.74
CA GLN A 67 -1.65 -11.55 16.56
C GLN A 67 -1.83 -11.06 15.11
N MET A 68 -0.80 -10.45 14.52
CA MET A 68 -0.83 -10.06 13.11
C MET A 68 -0.97 -11.25 12.17
N ALA A 69 -0.23 -12.33 12.41
CA ALA A 69 -0.31 -13.54 11.60
C ALA A 69 -1.73 -14.13 11.58
N ARG A 70 -2.41 -14.18 12.73
CA ARG A 70 -3.81 -14.66 12.82
C ARG A 70 -4.79 -13.78 12.05
N LEU A 71 -4.61 -12.45 12.11
CA LEU A 71 -5.45 -11.52 11.35
C LEU A 71 -5.22 -11.68 9.85
N GLN A 72 -3.97 -11.84 9.43
CA GLN A 72 -3.62 -12.10 8.04
C GLN A 72 -4.19 -13.44 7.55
N GLU A 73 -4.11 -14.50 8.35
CA GLU A 73 -4.71 -15.80 8.04
C GLU A 73 -6.23 -15.69 7.88
N ALA A 74 -6.91 -15.01 8.81
CA ALA A 74 -8.35 -14.77 8.72
C ALA A 74 -8.72 -13.97 7.46
N LEU A 75 -7.93 -12.95 7.08
CA LEU A 75 -8.14 -12.20 5.84
C LEU A 75 -7.93 -13.07 4.60
N THR A 76 -6.83 -13.81 4.54
CA THR A 76 -6.51 -14.64 3.37
C THR A 76 -7.42 -15.86 3.22
N SER A 77 -8.11 -16.28 4.29
CA SER A 77 -9.15 -17.31 4.26
C SER A 77 -10.43 -16.88 3.54
N ASN A 78 -10.70 -15.57 3.48
CA ASN A 78 -11.85 -15.01 2.79
C ASN A 78 -11.46 -14.60 1.36
N GLU A 79 -12.20 -15.08 0.35
CA GLU A 79 -11.87 -14.83 -1.05
C GLU A 79 -11.88 -13.34 -1.42
N THR A 80 -12.87 -12.59 -0.95
CA THR A 80 -13.00 -11.14 -1.21
C THR A 80 -11.82 -10.37 -0.66
N ALA A 81 -11.43 -10.67 0.59
CA ALA A 81 -10.28 -10.06 1.24
C ALA A 81 -8.96 -10.44 0.54
N ARG A 82 -8.77 -11.73 0.21
CA ARG A 82 -7.59 -12.24 -0.48
C ARG A 82 -7.40 -11.57 -1.84
N GLN A 83 -8.46 -11.46 -2.63
CA GLN A 83 -8.41 -10.79 -3.94
C GLN A 83 -8.10 -9.30 -3.78
N TYR A 84 -8.74 -8.62 -2.82
CA TYR A 84 -8.48 -7.21 -2.55
C TYR A 84 -7.02 -6.95 -2.16
N LEU A 85 -6.45 -7.74 -1.24
CA LEU A 85 -5.05 -7.62 -0.83
C LEU A 85 -4.07 -7.88 -1.98
N ALA A 86 -4.38 -8.84 -2.86
CA ALA A 86 -3.57 -9.10 -4.04
C ALA A 86 -3.59 -7.91 -5.02
N ALA A 87 -4.77 -7.33 -5.28
CA ALA A 87 -4.89 -6.15 -6.13
C ALA A 87 -4.20 -4.91 -5.53
N GLU A 88 -4.29 -4.74 -4.20
CA GLU A 88 -3.59 -3.66 -3.49
C GLU A 88 -2.06 -3.80 -3.63
N TYR A 89 -1.54 -5.02 -3.51
CA TYR A 89 -0.11 -5.28 -3.73
C TYR A 89 0.33 -4.97 -5.16
N GLN A 90 -0.41 -5.43 -6.18
CA GLN A 90 -0.09 -5.18 -7.59
C GLN A 90 -0.11 -3.68 -7.92
N PHE A 91 -1.14 -2.95 -7.46
CA PHE A 91 -1.19 -1.51 -7.62
C PHE A 91 -0.02 -0.83 -6.89
N GLY A 92 0.32 -1.28 -5.68
CA GLY A 92 1.45 -0.78 -4.90
C GLY A 92 2.80 -0.93 -5.61
N LEU A 93 3.04 -2.05 -6.30
CA LEU A 93 4.24 -2.26 -7.10
C LEU A 93 4.35 -1.23 -8.24
N MET A 94 3.29 -1.11 -9.06
CA MET A 94 3.24 -0.14 -10.16
C MET A 94 3.44 1.29 -9.63
N TYR A 95 2.77 1.63 -8.52
CA TYR A 95 2.85 2.96 -7.93
C TYR A 95 4.26 3.29 -7.40
N SER A 96 4.92 2.31 -6.77
CA SER A 96 6.30 2.42 -6.31
C SER A 96 7.29 2.64 -7.47
N ASP A 97 7.12 1.88 -8.56
CA ASP A 97 7.97 2.01 -9.75
C ASP A 97 7.83 3.39 -10.39
N ILE A 98 6.61 3.92 -10.46
CA ILE A 98 6.35 5.29 -10.93
C ILE A 98 7.04 6.32 -10.03
N HIS A 99 6.91 6.19 -8.71
CA HIS A 99 7.59 7.08 -7.76
C HIS A 99 9.11 7.04 -7.91
N LYS A 100 9.67 5.85 -8.16
CA LYS A 100 11.09 5.69 -8.43
C LYS A 100 11.52 6.41 -9.71
N ILE A 101 10.77 6.28 -10.82
CA ILE A 101 11.05 7.00 -12.07
C ILE A 101 11.05 8.52 -11.84
N LEU A 102 10.06 9.03 -11.11
CA LEU A 102 9.96 10.45 -10.77
C LEU A 102 11.13 10.91 -9.88
N GLY A 103 11.50 10.11 -8.88
CA GLY A 103 12.63 10.38 -7.99
C GLY A 103 13.97 10.36 -8.72
N ASP A 104 14.19 9.40 -9.62
CA ASP A 104 15.42 9.27 -10.40
C ASP A 104 15.65 10.46 -11.33
N ALA A 105 14.58 11.07 -11.86
CA ALA A 105 14.66 12.27 -12.70
C ALA A 105 15.29 13.47 -11.98
N VAL A 106 15.11 13.58 -10.67
CA VAL A 106 15.66 14.67 -9.85
C VAL A 106 16.91 14.26 -9.07
N ARG A 107 17.18 12.95 -8.95
CA ARG A 107 18.32 12.39 -8.20
C ARG A 107 19.67 12.93 -8.67
N LEU A 108 19.85 13.16 -9.97
CA LEU A 108 21.10 13.69 -10.54
C LEU A 108 21.45 15.11 -10.05
N VAL A 109 20.45 15.89 -9.61
CA VAL A 109 20.64 17.25 -9.10
C VAL A 109 20.67 17.28 -7.57
N ILE A 110 19.97 16.35 -6.92
CA ILE A 110 19.82 16.28 -5.45
C ILE A 110 20.88 15.37 -4.80
N ALA A 111 21.84 14.83 -5.56
CA ALA A 111 22.92 14.01 -5.03
C ALA A 111 23.64 14.75 -3.87
N GLN A 112 23.41 14.27 -2.65
CA GLN A 112 24.10 14.71 -1.44
C GLN A 112 25.60 14.36 -1.52
N PRO A 113 26.46 15.15 -0.84
CA PRO A 113 27.91 15.09 -1.00
C PRO A 113 28.44 13.68 -0.68
N THR A 114 29.44 13.26 -1.45
CA THR A 114 30.25 12.07 -1.22
C THR A 114 30.65 12.02 0.25
N ASN A 115 30.12 11.05 1.01
CA ASN A 115 30.65 10.76 2.34
C ASN A 115 32.10 10.27 2.14
N VAL A 116 33.06 11.12 2.54
CA VAL A 116 34.48 10.79 2.74
C VAL A 116 34.62 10.02 4.04
#